data_AF-A0A3D9SRY1-F1
#
_entry.id   AF-A0A3D9SRY1-F1
#
_cell.length_a   1.000
_cell.length_b   1.000
_cell.length_c   1.000
_cell.angle_alpha   90.00
_cell.angle_beta   90.00
_cell.angle_gamma   90.00
#
_symmetry.space_group_name_H-M   'P 1'
#
loop_
_entity.id
_entity.type
_entity.pdbx_description
1 polymer ?
#
loop_
_entity_poly.entity_id
_entity_poly.type
_entity_poly.pdbx_seq_one_letter_code
_entity_poly.pdbx_strand_id
1 'polypeptide(L)' 'MCSNKGERLARLAQAIDDLAAEGLVGLPPETLVERVAGIWSLVEGIDPEIARRRTRYTIPDC' A
#
# COMPACT_ATOMS: atom_id res chain seq x y z
N MET A 1 20.53 0.83 12.38
CA MET A 1 20.58 0.80 10.90
C MET A 1 19.28 1.38 10.35
N CYS A 2 19.22 2.69 10.14
CA CYS A 2 18.02 3.38 9.64
C CYS A 2 17.88 3.34 8.11
N SER A 3 18.85 2.77 7.39
CA SER A 3 18.89 2.76 5.92
C SER A 3 17.77 1.92 5.29
N ASN A 4 17.33 0.82 5.91
CA ASN A 4 16.33 -0.07 5.30
C ASN A 4 14.90 0.51 5.32
N LYS A 5 14.54 1.30 6.34
CA LYS A 5 13.18 1.86 6.46
C LYS A 5 12.95 2.98 5.44
N GLY A 6 13.95 3.84 5.22
CA GLY A 6 13.90 4.92 4.22
C GLY A 6 13.78 4.38 2.79
N GLU A 7 14.58 3.38 2.43
CA GLU A 7 14.49 2.74 1.11
C GLU A 7 13.14 2.05 0.88
N ARG A 8 12.59 1.37 1.89
CA ARG A 8 11.26 0.75 1.78
C ARG A 8 10.15 1.80 1.63
N LEU A 9 10.22 2.91 2.37
CA LEU A 9 9.28 4.03 2.22
C LEU A 9 9.36 4.67 0.83
N ALA A 10 10.57 4.83 0.27
CA ALA A 10 10.74 5.33 -1.09
C ALA A 10 10.12 4.38 -2.14
N ARG A 11 10.30 3.05 -1.96
CA ARG A 11 9.65 2.04 -2.80
C ARG A 11 8.12 2.05 -2.67
N LEU A 12 7.61 2.26 -1.46
CA LEU A 12 6.17 2.40 -1.22
C LEU A 12 5.60 3.64 -1.92
N ALA A 13 6.26 4.80 -1.77
CA ALA A 13 5.85 6.03 -2.44
C ALA A 13 5.81 5.84 -3.97
N GLN A 14 6.87 5.25 -4.54
CA GLN A 14 6.94 4.98 -5.97
C GLN A 14 5.80 4.07 -6.46
N ALA A 15 5.42 3.04 -5.69
CA ALA A 15 4.31 2.15 -6.04
C ALA A 15 2.94 2.85 -5.99
N ILE A 16 2.78 3.84 -5.10
CA ILE A 16 1.58 4.67 -5.03
C ILE A 16 1.52 5.63 -6.23
N ASP A 17 2.65 6.26 -6.59
CA ASP A 17 2.74 7.11 -7.77
C ASP A 17 2.47 6.33 -9.08
N ASP A 18 2.99 5.10 -9.18
CA ASP A 18 2.73 4.20 -10.32
C ASP A 18 1.23 3.86 -10.41
N LEU A 19 0.60 3.48 -9.28
CA LEU A 19 -0.84 3.24 -9.22
C LEU A 19 -1.67 4.49 -9.60
N ALA A 20 -1.24 5.67 -9.17
CA ALA A 20 -1.90 6.92 -9.55
C ALA A 20 -1.80 7.18 -11.06
N ALA A 21 -0.62 6.95 -11.65
CA ALA A 21 -0.41 7.08 -13.08
C ALA A 21 -1.24 6.05 -13.88
N GLU A 22 -1.26 4.79 -13.46
CA GLU A 22 -2.06 3.75 -14.11
C GLU A 22 -3.58 3.98 -13.93
N GLY A 23 -4.00 4.47 -12.76
CA GLY A 23 -5.40 4.83 -12.50
C GLY A 23 -5.92 5.93 -13.42
N LEU A 24 -5.07 6.89 -13.80
CA LEU A 24 -5.40 7.93 -14.77
C LEU A 24 -5.60 7.39 -16.21
N VAL A 25 -5.01 6.25 -16.52
CA VAL A 25 -5.14 5.57 -17.83
C VAL A 25 -6.46 4.78 -17.92
N GLY A 26 -7.19 4.65 -16.81
CA GLY A 26 -8.47 3.93 -16.77
C GLY A 26 -8.28 2.43 -16.61
N LEU A 27 -7.43 2.02 -15.66
CA LEU A 27 -7.28 0.61 -15.29
C LEU A 27 -8.62 -0.03 -14.89
N PRO A 28 -8.85 -1.30 -15.24
CA PRO A 28 -9.99 -2.03 -14.74
C PRO A 28 -9.88 -2.20 -13.21
N PRO A 29 -11.03 -2.21 -12.51
CA PRO A 29 -11.07 -2.22 -11.05
C PRO A 29 -10.41 -3.46 -10.45
N GLU A 30 -10.40 -4.60 -11.16
CA GLU A 30 -9.69 -5.81 -10.75
C GLU A 30 -8.16 -5.60 -10.64
N THR A 31 -7.54 -4.98 -11.64
CA THR A 31 -6.10 -4.66 -11.60
C THR A 31 -5.79 -3.62 -10.53
N LEU A 32 -6.70 -2.67 -10.29
CA LEU A 32 -6.55 -1.68 -9.23
C LEU A 32 -6.54 -2.34 -7.85
N VAL A 33 -7.42 -3.33 -7.62
CA VAL A 33 -7.44 -4.12 -6.38
C VAL A 33 -6.15 -4.94 -6.21
N GLU A 34 -5.64 -5.56 -7.28
CA GLU A 34 -4.37 -6.31 -7.23
C GLU A 34 -3.18 -5.40 -6.91
N ARG A 35 -3.09 -4.21 -7.54
CA ARG A 35 -2.05 -3.23 -7.26
C ARG A 35 -2.11 -2.72 -5.83
N VAL A 36 -3.31 -2.39 -5.35
CA VAL A 36 -3.53 -1.97 -3.95
C VAL A 36 -3.12 -3.09 -2.98
N ALA A 37 -3.41 -4.36 -3.28
CA ALA A 37 -2.98 -5.49 -2.47
C ALA A 37 -1.44 -5.63 -2.42
N GLY A 38 -0.75 -5.39 -3.54
CA GLY A 38 0.71 -5.32 -3.60
C GLY A 38 1.30 -4.19 -2.75
N ILE A 39 0.69 -3.00 -2.78
CA ILE A 39 1.06 -1.86 -1.93
C ILE A 39 0.89 -2.22 -0.46
N TRP A 40 -0.21 -2.87 -0.07
CA TRP A 40 -0.42 -3.31 1.31
C TRP A 40 0.66 -4.29 1.78
N SER A 41 1.09 -5.23 0.93
CA SER A 41 2.18 -6.16 1.27
C SER A 41 3.50 -5.44 1.53
N LEU A 42 3.79 -4.36 0.79
CA LEU A 42 4.95 -3.50 1.02
C LEU A 42 4.83 -2.74 2.35
N VAL A 43 3.63 -2.25 2.69
CA VAL A 43 3.35 -1.57 3.96
C VAL A 43 3.54 -2.51 5.15
N GLU A 44 3.06 -3.75 5.08
CA GLU A 44 3.25 -4.76 6.15
C GLU A 44 4.74 -5.06 6.41
N GLY A 45 5.55 -5.04 5.36
CA GLY A 45 7.01 -5.16 5.47
C GLY A 45 7.69 -3.93 6.10
N ILE A 46 7.07 -2.75 6.05
CA ILE A 46 7.61 -1.51 6.63
C ILE A 46 7.19 -1.38 8.09
N ASP A 47 5.93 -1.66 8.37
CA ASP A 47 5.34 -1.47 9.68
C ASP A 47 4.24 -2.52 9.93
N PRO A 48 4.53 -3.58 10.72
CA PRO A 48 3.54 -4.61 11.03
C PRO A 48 2.43 -4.10 11.96
N GLU A 49 2.60 -2.95 12.62
CA GLU A 49 1.53 -2.35 13.40
C GLU A 49 0.45 -1.72 12.50
N ILE A 50 0.79 -1.30 11.28
CA ILE A 50 -0.22 -0.88 10.30
C ILE A 50 -1.17 -2.04 9.97
N ALA A 51 -0.67 -3.27 9.85
CA ALA A 51 -1.51 -4.46 9.66
C ALA A 51 -2.49 -4.66 10.84
N ARG A 52 -1.99 -4.51 12.08
CA ARG A 52 -2.84 -4.54 13.29
C ARG A 52 -3.88 -3.43 13.33
N ARG A 53 -3.53 -2.23 12.87
CA ARG A 53 -4.45 -1.09 12.79
C ARG A 53 -5.47 -1.25 11.67
N ARG A 54 -5.10 -1.88 10.56
CA ARG A 54 -6.01 -2.17 9.45
C ARG A 54 -7.22 -2.96 9.90
N THR A 55 -7.04 -3.95 10.79
CA THR A 55 -8.18 -4.70 11.37
C THR A 55 -9.19 -3.77 12.03
N ARG A 56 -8.75 -2.67 12.66
CA ARG A 56 -9.66 -1.65 13.21
C ARG A 56 -10.34 -0.79 12.15
N TYR A 57 -9.69 -0.52 11.02
CA TYR A 57 -10.28 0.25 9.93
C TYR A 57 -11.26 -0.55 9.06
N THR A 58 -11.14 -1.88 9.05
CA THR A 58 -12.07 -2.78 8.35
C THR A 58 -13.27 -3.21 9.20
N ILE A 59 -13.23 -2.98 10.51
CA ILE A 59 -14.43 -3.11 11.34
C ILE A 59 -15.20 -1.81 11.12
N PRO A 60 -16.36 -1.82 10.43
CA PRO A 60 -17.25 -0.68 10.52
C PRO A 60 -17.60 -0.51 11.99
N ASP A 61 -17.25 0.64 12.56
CA ASP A 61 -17.79 1.08 13.85
C ASP A 61 -19.33 0.98 13.71
N CYS A 62 -19.94 0.07 14.48
CA CYS A 62 -21.39 -0.12 14.51
C CYS A 62 -22.07 1.01 15.26
#